data_AF-A0A0F8ZIK1-F1
#
_entry.id   AF-A0A0F8ZIK1-F1
#
_cell.length_a   1.000
_cell.length_b   1.000
_cell.length_c   1.000
_cell.angle_alpha   90.00
_cell.angle_beta   90.00
_cell.angle_gamma   90.00
#
_symmetry.space_group_name_H-M   'P 1'
#
loop_
_entity.id
_entity.type
_entity.pdbx_description
1 polymer ?
#
loop_
_entity_poly.entity_id
_entity_poly.type
_entity_poly.pdbx_seq_one_letter_code
_entity_poly.pdbx_strand_id
1 'polypeptide(L)'
;TQAQWSFLDFAAQYATIAGTPSNYTSNIFFDTETMEPLAKTPGWVEAMKMIQSLVKFGPPGLLGYGYSELRQAFVSGNSAMAIDWADIAIQAQYPEEYGSKVKGKLGYGPLPGAKKYWDRQTNKWVEKQHNVNFLNFGGWVYVIPKSAPNKDAAYKFATYITNPEHSLLDVSGIHGYTGANPWRKSHFKALDAWVRGGWDRESAKQFLEGVANILNDPYAVTDLMIPGGSEYYNILDTHLAKVLSGAISPEKGTELIYDDWVRITAERGLEDQKRYYRGSMGLQ
;
A
#
# COMPACT_ATOMS: atom_id res chain seq x y z
N THR A 1 -7.08 -3.63 11.96
CA THR A 1 -5.98 -2.67 12.16
C THR A 1 -5.42 -2.15 10.83
N GLN A 2 -6.05 -2.48 9.69
CA GLN A 2 -5.55 -2.13 8.36
C GLN A 2 -4.10 -2.62 8.09
N ALA A 3 -3.62 -3.57 8.91
CA ALA A 3 -2.24 -4.06 8.89
C ALA A 3 -1.98 -4.99 7.70
N GLN A 4 -3.05 -5.46 7.04
CA GLN A 4 -2.95 -6.26 5.83
C GLN A 4 -2.11 -5.57 4.75
N TRP A 5 -2.18 -4.25 4.65
CA TRP A 5 -1.46 -3.48 3.66
C TRP A 5 0.04 -3.44 3.94
N SER A 6 0.44 -3.24 5.19
CA SER A 6 1.85 -3.38 5.59
C SER A 6 2.36 -4.80 5.37
N PHE A 7 1.52 -5.83 5.60
CA PHE A 7 1.90 -7.20 5.27
C PHE A 7 2.12 -7.41 3.76
N LEU A 8 1.27 -6.84 2.91
CA LEU A 8 1.40 -6.97 1.45
C LEU A 8 2.67 -6.32 0.91
N ASP A 9 3.16 -5.25 1.56
CA ASP A 9 4.47 -4.66 1.26
C ASP A 9 5.59 -5.71 1.41
N PHE A 10 5.53 -6.55 2.45
CA PHE A 10 6.46 -7.67 2.64
C PHE A 10 6.18 -8.83 1.67
N ALA A 11 4.91 -9.17 1.43
CA ALA A 11 4.54 -10.23 0.50
C ALA A 11 5.11 -9.96 -0.91
N ALA A 12 5.06 -8.71 -1.37
CA ALA A 12 5.68 -8.27 -2.62
C ALA A 12 7.20 -8.56 -2.68
N GLN A 13 7.91 -8.49 -1.55
CA GLN A 13 9.35 -8.76 -1.54
C GLN A 13 9.70 -10.25 -1.53
N TYR A 14 8.81 -11.13 -1.04
CA TYR A 14 9.15 -12.56 -0.91
C TYR A 14 8.43 -13.46 -1.92
N ALA A 15 7.29 -13.03 -2.47
CA ALA A 15 6.41 -13.88 -3.28
C ALA A 15 6.45 -13.60 -4.80
N THR A 16 7.15 -12.55 -5.23
CA THR A 16 7.26 -12.16 -6.64
C THR A 16 8.57 -11.41 -6.89
N ILE A 17 8.90 -11.16 -8.16
CA ILE A 17 9.90 -10.18 -8.59
C ILE A 17 9.22 -9.09 -9.42
N ALA A 18 9.87 -7.93 -9.55
CA ALA A 18 9.45 -6.88 -10.47
C ALA A 18 9.65 -7.33 -11.93
N GLY A 19 8.61 -7.23 -12.74
CA GLY A 19 8.66 -7.39 -14.19
C GLY A 19 7.32 -6.97 -14.81
N THR A 20 7.19 -7.12 -16.13
CA THR A 20 5.88 -6.95 -16.79
C THR A 20 4.84 -7.79 -16.05
N PRO A 21 3.70 -7.24 -15.62
CA PRO A 21 2.69 -8.00 -14.89
C PRO A 21 2.36 -9.32 -15.61
N SER A 22 2.38 -10.43 -14.88
CA SER A 22 2.10 -11.77 -15.41
C SER A 22 1.66 -12.71 -14.31
N ASN A 23 1.51 -14.01 -14.62
CA ASN A 23 1.29 -15.00 -13.59
C ASN A 23 2.47 -15.13 -12.61
N TYR A 24 3.70 -14.75 -12.97
CA TYR A 24 4.91 -15.01 -12.17
C TYR A 24 5.68 -13.75 -11.74
N THR A 25 5.38 -12.60 -12.35
CA THR A 25 6.05 -11.31 -12.12
C THR A 25 5.02 -10.27 -11.72
N SER A 26 5.39 -9.42 -10.76
CA SER A 26 4.55 -8.37 -10.16
C SER A 26 3.14 -8.85 -9.78
N ASN A 27 3.04 -10.07 -9.23
CA ASN A 27 1.81 -10.72 -8.83
C ASN A 27 1.97 -11.45 -7.50
N ILE A 28 1.13 -11.08 -6.53
CA ILE A 28 1.11 -11.68 -5.19
C ILE A 28 -0.24 -12.26 -4.76
N PHE A 29 -1.33 -12.10 -5.49
CA PHE A 29 -2.66 -12.44 -4.97
C PHE A 29 -3.16 -13.81 -5.44
N PHE A 30 -3.26 -14.03 -6.75
CA PHE A 30 -3.82 -15.24 -7.32
C PHE A 30 -3.02 -15.73 -8.52
N ASP A 31 -3.07 -17.03 -8.77
CA ASP A 31 -2.73 -17.54 -10.10
C ASP A 31 -3.69 -16.97 -11.14
N THR A 32 -3.16 -16.35 -12.19
CA THR A 32 -3.95 -15.60 -13.19
C THR A 32 -4.77 -16.51 -14.11
N GLU A 33 -4.51 -17.81 -14.10
CA GLU A 33 -5.22 -18.80 -14.89
C GLU A 33 -6.23 -19.60 -14.08
N THR A 34 -5.96 -19.88 -12.82
CA THR A 34 -6.84 -20.75 -12.00
C THR A 34 -7.59 -20.00 -10.91
N MET A 35 -7.23 -18.74 -10.63
CA MET A 35 -7.67 -18.01 -9.43
C MET A 35 -7.33 -18.73 -8.11
N GLU A 36 -6.34 -19.63 -8.13
CA GLU A 36 -5.82 -20.23 -6.90
C GLU A 36 -5.09 -19.15 -6.07
N PRO A 37 -5.45 -18.93 -4.80
CA PRO A 37 -4.78 -17.95 -3.96
C PRO A 37 -3.29 -18.29 -3.78
N LEU A 38 -2.42 -17.29 -3.90
CA LEU A 38 -0.98 -17.44 -3.64
C LEU A 38 -0.64 -17.40 -2.14
N ALA A 39 -1.65 -17.24 -1.29
CA ALA A 39 -1.52 -16.93 0.12
C ALA A 39 -0.71 -17.95 0.94
N LYS A 40 -0.65 -19.21 0.50
CA LYS A 40 0.10 -20.30 1.18
C LYS A 40 1.42 -20.67 0.51
N THR A 41 1.87 -19.90 -0.49
CA THR A 41 3.16 -20.14 -1.14
C THR A 41 4.32 -19.89 -0.15
N PRO A 42 5.51 -20.53 -0.34
CA PRO A 42 6.65 -20.30 0.54
C PRO A 42 7.04 -18.82 0.69
N GLY A 43 6.89 -18.02 -0.37
CA GLY A 43 7.09 -16.57 -0.33
C GLY A 43 6.16 -15.85 0.64
N TRP A 44 4.86 -16.16 0.59
CA TRP A 44 3.87 -15.58 1.51
C TRP A 44 4.10 -15.99 2.96
N VAL A 45 4.43 -17.27 3.20
CA VAL A 45 4.77 -17.77 4.55
C VAL A 45 5.99 -17.04 5.10
N GLU A 46 7.02 -16.81 4.29
CA GLU A 46 8.22 -16.08 4.71
C GLU A 46 7.93 -14.60 4.99
N ALA A 47 7.09 -13.94 4.18
CA ALA A 47 6.63 -12.59 4.46
C ALA A 47 5.88 -12.50 5.80
N MET A 48 5.02 -13.49 6.08
CA MET A 48 4.25 -13.58 7.31
C MET A 48 5.17 -13.78 8.53
N LYS A 49 6.20 -14.62 8.41
CA LYS A 49 7.27 -14.77 9.41
C LYS A 49 8.04 -13.47 9.61
N MET A 50 8.38 -12.79 8.52
CA MET A 50 9.15 -11.54 8.58
C MET A 50 8.39 -10.48 9.35
N ILE A 51 7.15 -10.16 8.98
CA ILE A 51 6.36 -9.13 9.68
C ILE A 51 6.10 -9.50 11.15
N GLN A 52 5.82 -10.78 11.46
CA GLN A 52 5.68 -11.24 12.84
C GLN A 52 6.97 -11.03 13.64
N SER A 53 8.13 -11.32 13.04
CA SER A 53 9.43 -11.13 13.69
C SER A 53 9.74 -9.66 13.99
N LEU A 54 9.15 -8.73 13.25
CA LEU A 54 9.33 -7.28 13.42
C LEU A 54 8.51 -6.72 14.57
N VAL A 55 7.44 -7.40 15.02
CA VAL A 55 6.57 -6.94 16.12
C VAL A 55 7.39 -6.62 17.37
N LYS A 56 8.41 -7.42 17.70
CA LYS A 56 9.27 -7.22 18.88
C LYS A 56 10.16 -5.96 18.82
N PHE A 57 10.32 -5.37 17.64
CA PHE A 57 11.09 -4.14 17.42
C PHE A 57 10.19 -2.91 17.30
N GLY A 58 8.86 -3.10 17.28
CA GLY A 58 7.92 -1.99 17.18
C GLY A 58 7.71 -1.26 18.50
N PRO A 59 7.14 -0.03 18.43
CA PRO A 59 6.77 0.72 19.63
C PRO A 59 5.77 -0.02 20.52
N PRO A 60 5.69 0.32 21.83
CA PRO A 60 4.69 -0.24 22.74
C PRO A 60 3.26 -0.08 22.20
N GLY A 61 2.48 -1.15 22.28
CA GLY A 61 1.08 -1.16 21.83
C GLY A 61 0.88 -1.35 20.32
N LEU A 62 1.95 -1.62 19.54
CA LEU A 62 1.90 -1.78 18.07
C LEU A 62 0.71 -2.62 17.57
N LEU A 63 0.39 -3.73 18.24
CA LEU A 63 -0.70 -4.62 17.81
C LEU A 63 -2.09 -3.96 17.81
N GLY A 64 -2.25 -2.85 18.54
CA GLY A 64 -3.46 -2.03 18.55
C GLY A 64 -3.40 -0.80 17.64
N TYR A 65 -2.30 -0.58 16.91
CA TYR A 65 -2.15 0.60 16.06
C TYR A 65 -3.00 0.47 14.80
N GLY A 66 -3.63 1.58 14.41
CA GLY A 66 -3.95 1.88 13.01
C GLY A 66 -2.94 2.88 12.44
N TYR A 67 -3.25 3.43 11.26
CA TYR A 67 -2.38 4.41 10.61
C TYR A 67 -2.19 5.71 11.40
N SER A 68 -3.23 6.17 12.09
CA SER A 68 -3.15 7.38 12.92
C SER A 68 -2.12 7.20 14.04
N GLU A 69 -2.15 6.07 14.76
CA GLU A 69 -1.20 5.77 15.83
C GLU A 69 0.21 5.53 15.30
N LEU A 70 0.33 4.84 14.16
CA LEU A 70 1.62 4.62 13.47
C LEU A 70 2.28 5.95 13.11
N ARG A 71 1.53 6.83 12.44
CA ARG A 71 2.03 8.14 12.00
C ARG A 71 2.41 8.99 13.20
N GLN A 72 1.55 9.04 14.21
CA GLN A 72 1.82 9.80 15.43
C GLN A 72 3.06 9.29 16.17
N ALA A 73 3.22 7.97 16.31
CA ALA A 73 4.39 7.37 16.92
C ALA A 73 5.68 7.74 16.17
N PHE A 74 5.66 7.71 14.84
CA PHE A 74 6.80 8.08 14.03
C PHE A 74 7.14 9.57 14.14
N VAL A 75 6.17 10.47 13.91
CA VAL A 75 6.45 11.92 13.96
C VAL A 75 6.86 12.40 15.36
N SER A 76 6.40 11.72 16.42
CA SER A 76 6.80 11.99 17.81
C SER A 76 8.24 11.52 18.14
N GLY A 77 8.90 10.82 17.21
CA GLY A 77 10.25 10.31 17.34
C GLY A 77 10.38 8.96 18.05
N ASN A 78 9.31 8.16 18.12
CA ASN A 78 9.31 6.86 18.80
C ASN A 78 9.71 5.68 17.89
N SER A 79 9.96 5.93 16.60
CA SER A 79 10.47 4.93 15.66
C SER A 79 11.50 5.54 14.71
N ALA A 80 12.50 4.75 14.33
CA ALA A 80 13.52 5.13 13.35
C ALA A 80 13.06 4.90 11.89
N MET A 81 12.11 4.00 11.67
CA MET A 81 11.54 3.68 10.36
C MET A 81 10.03 3.52 10.46
N ALA A 82 9.32 3.88 9.39
CA ALA A 82 7.90 3.58 9.22
C ALA A 82 7.65 3.17 7.77
N ILE A 83 6.73 2.23 7.59
CA ILE A 83 6.22 1.85 6.28
C ILE A 83 4.78 2.37 6.23
N ASP A 84 4.55 3.35 5.37
CA ASP A 84 3.28 4.05 5.22
C ASP A 84 3.21 4.70 3.84
N TRP A 85 2.05 5.23 3.48
CA TRP A 85 1.92 6.15 2.35
C TRP A 85 2.61 7.49 2.63
N ALA A 86 2.45 8.44 1.71
CA ALA A 86 3.13 9.73 1.75
C ALA A 86 2.68 10.66 2.90
N ASP A 87 1.71 10.22 3.70
CA ASP A 87 1.07 10.96 4.78
C ASP A 87 2.03 11.40 5.89
N ILE A 88 2.96 10.53 6.30
CA ILE A 88 3.97 10.85 7.33
C ILE A 88 4.78 12.09 6.94
N ALA A 89 5.15 12.19 5.66
CA ALA A 89 5.98 13.27 5.16
C ALA A 89 5.25 14.62 5.24
N ILE A 90 3.93 14.62 4.99
CA ILE A 90 3.07 15.80 5.13
C ILE A 90 2.88 16.11 6.62
N GLN A 91 2.49 15.12 7.44
CA GLN A 91 2.22 15.32 8.87
C GLN A 91 3.46 15.82 9.63
N ALA A 92 4.66 15.39 9.21
CA ALA A 92 5.92 15.85 9.78
C ALA A 92 6.14 17.36 9.67
N GLN A 93 5.47 18.06 8.75
CA GLN A 93 5.63 19.50 8.55
C GLN A 93 4.95 20.37 9.60
N TYR A 94 4.08 19.80 10.45
CA TYR A 94 3.28 20.51 11.46
C TYR A 94 3.72 20.15 12.90
N PRO A 95 4.84 20.70 13.39
CA PRO A 95 5.32 20.43 14.74
C PRO A 95 4.37 20.93 15.83
N GLU A 96 3.67 22.04 15.61
CA GLU A 96 2.76 22.60 16.62
C GLU A 96 1.46 21.78 16.77
N GLU A 97 0.96 21.19 15.68
CA GLU A 97 -0.29 20.41 15.69
C GLU A 97 -0.06 18.96 16.11
N TYR A 98 1.00 18.31 15.59
CA TYR A 98 1.25 16.88 15.80
C TYR A 98 2.47 16.58 16.70
N GLY A 99 3.15 17.60 17.24
CA GLY A 99 4.34 17.40 18.05
C GLY A 99 5.51 16.80 17.26
N SER A 100 5.56 17.03 15.94
CA SER A 100 6.57 16.46 15.04
C SER A 100 7.98 16.86 15.46
N LYS A 101 8.82 15.87 15.79
CA LYS A 101 10.26 16.03 16.10
C LYS A 101 11.17 15.74 14.92
N VAL A 102 10.57 15.31 13.81
CA VAL A 102 11.25 14.78 12.62
C VAL A 102 11.21 15.73 11.42
N LYS A 103 10.60 16.92 11.55
CA LYS A 103 10.64 17.95 10.51
C LYS A 103 12.08 18.25 10.08
N GLY A 104 12.34 18.19 8.78
CA GLY A 104 13.68 18.41 8.20
C GLY A 104 14.70 17.29 8.46
N LYS A 105 14.27 16.14 9.02
CA LYS A 105 15.15 15.00 9.35
C LYS A 105 14.74 13.70 8.65
N LEU A 106 13.70 13.74 7.82
CA LEU A 106 13.18 12.56 7.13
C LEU A 106 13.96 12.26 5.86
N GLY A 107 14.26 10.98 5.67
CA GLY A 107 14.59 10.40 4.38
C GLY A 107 13.38 9.66 3.81
N TYR A 108 13.32 9.55 2.49
CA TYR A 108 12.24 8.89 1.76
C TYR A 108 12.84 7.87 0.80
N GLY A 109 12.19 6.73 0.61
CA GLY A 109 12.69 5.68 -0.26
C GLY A 109 11.66 4.60 -0.52
N PRO A 110 11.95 3.69 -1.47
CA PRO A 110 11.12 2.52 -1.70
C PRO A 110 11.19 1.56 -0.50
N LEU A 111 10.33 0.54 -0.52
CA LEU A 111 10.38 -0.55 0.45
C LEU A 111 11.80 -1.15 0.52
N PRO A 112 12.33 -1.51 1.71
CA PRO A 112 13.70 -1.99 1.90
C PRO A 112 14.09 -3.25 1.09
N GLY A 113 13.12 -3.97 0.54
CA GLY A 113 13.35 -5.16 -0.28
C GLY A 113 13.55 -6.42 0.55
N ALA A 114 14.00 -7.48 -0.12
CA ALA A 114 14.39 -8.75 0.51
C ALA A 114 15.70 -9.28 -0.09
N LYS A 115 16.37 -10.14 0.68
CA LYS A 115 17.61 -10.82 0.24
C LYS A 115 17.34 -12.10 -0.56
N LYS A 116 16.10 -12.55 -0.58
CA LYS A 116 15.65 -13.75 -1.30
C LYS A 116 14.18 -13.61 -1.68
N TYR A 117 13.76 -14.37 -2.68
CA TYR A 117 12.35 -14.52 -3.05
C TYR A 117 12.06 -15.96 -3.48
N TRP A 118 10.79 -16.33 -3.40
CA TRP A 118 10.30 -17.59 -3.93
C TRP A 118 9.96 -17.44 -5.41
N ASP A 119 10.72 -18.09 -6.27
CA ASP A 119 10.42 -18.17 -7.70
C ASP A 119 9.36 -19.25 -7.94
N ARG A 120 8.12 -18.82 -8.25
CA ARG A 120 7.00 -19.73 -8.55
C ARG A 120 7.14 -20.43 -9.90
N GLN A 121 7.95 -19.92 -10.82
CA GLN A 121 8.16 -20.57 -12.11
C GLN A 121 9.08 -21.79 -11.97
N THR A 122 10.12 -21.68 -11.13
CA THR A 122 11.07 -22.78 -10.89
C THR A 122 10.81 -23.57 -9.60
N ASN A 123 9.88 -23.10 -8.77
CA ASN A 123 9.56 -23.62 -7.44
C ASN A 123 10.81 -23.72 -6.54
N LYS A 124 11.62 -22.65 -6.50
CA LYS A 124 12.85 -22.58 -5.72
C LYS A 124 13.01 -21.22 -5.06
N TRP A 125 13.73 -21.22 -3.94
CA TRP A 125 14.27 -19.99 -3.37
C TRP A 125 15.42 -19.48 -4.22
N VAL A 126 15.40 -18.19 -4.54
CA VAL A 126 16.50 -17.48 -5.19
C VAL A 126 17.08 -16.48 -4.21
N GLU A 127 18.34 -16.66 -3.85
CA GLU A 127 19.11 -15.77 -2.96
C GLU A 127 19.66 -14.59 -3.77
N LYS A 128 18.90 -13.49 -3.81
CA LYS A 128 19.27 -12.26 -4.52
C LYS A 128 18.60 -11.07 -3.86
N GLN A 129 19.36 -10.02 -3.61
CA GLN A 129 18.80 -8.73 -3.19
C GLN A 129 17.92 -8.17 -4.30
N HIS A 130 16.70 -7.80 -3.94
CA HIS A 130 15.76 -7.14 -4.86
C HIS A 130 14.73 -6.32 -4.08
N ASN A 131 14.08 -5.42 -4.79
CA ASN A 131 13.06 -4.51 -4.28
C ASN A 131 11.91 -4.52 -5.28
N VAL A 132 10.69 -4.69 -4.76
CA VAL A 132 9.45 -4.67 -5.55
C VAL A 132 8.59 -3.55 -5.01
N ASN A 133 8.26 -2.56 -5.85
CA ASN A 133 7.31 -1.53 -5.47
C ASN A 133 5.89 -2.11 -5.44
N PHE A 134 5.08 -1.67 -4.50
CA PHE A 134 3.67 -2.03 -4.39
C PHE A 134 2.82 -0.76 -4.36
N LEU A 135 1.91 -0.61 -5.33
CA LEU A 135 0.97 0.51 -5.41
C LEU A 135 -0.26 0.20 -4.56
N ASN A 136 -0.03 0.24 -3.26
CA ASN A 136 -0.99 -0.14 -2.25
C ASN A 136 -2.18 0.85 -2.18
N PHE A 137 -3.42 0.33 -2.06
CA PHE A 137 -4.69 1.05 -1.87
C PHE A 137 -5.24 1.82 -3.09
N GLY A 138 -4.47 1.99 -4.18
CA GLY A 138 -4.95 2.52 -5.48
C GLY A 138 -5.43 3.99 -5.48
N GLY A 139 -5.66 4.59 -4.32
CA GLY A 139 -6.08 5.98 -4.13
C GLY A 139 -7.59 6.17 -3.94
N TRP A 140 -7.99 7.42 -3.66
CA TRP A 140 -9.39 7.79 -3.52
C TRP A 140 -9.99 8.25 -4.85
N VAL A 141 -11.24 7.84 -5.11
CA VAL A 141 -11.99 8.21 -6.31
C VAL A 141 -13.31 8.89 -5.96
N TYR A 142 -13.68 9.90 -6.76
CA TYR A 142 -15.02 10.48 -6.71
C TYR A 142 -15.96 9.69 -7.61
N VAL A 143 -17.05 9.17 -7.04
CA VAL A 143 -18.06 8.39 -7.76
C VAL A 143 -19.40 9.10 -7.70
N ILE A 144 -20.02 9.30 -8.86
CA ILE A 144 -21.38 9.85 -8.97
C ILE A 144 -22.32 8.68 -9.27
N PRO A 145 -23.19 8.28 -8.33
CA PRO A 145 -24.09 7.16 -8.56
C PRO A 145 -25.12 7.51 -9.64
N LYS A 146 -25.54 6.49 -10.41
CA LYS A 146 -26.55 6.65 -11.47
C LYS A 146 -27.88 7.21 -10.94
N SER A 147 -28.20 6.96 -9.68
CA SER A 147 -29.40 7.46 -9.00
C SER A 147 -29.31 8.92 -8.55
N ALA A 148 -28.15 9.58 -8.61
CA ALA A 148 -27.99 10.94 -8.10
C ALA A 148 -28.94 11.93 -8.83
N PRO A 149 -29.67 12.79 -8.09
CA PRO A 149 -30.63 13.73 -8.68
C PRO A 149 -29.95 14.89 -9.41
N ASN A 150 -28.77 15.34 -8.94
CA ASN A 150 -28.05 16.51 -9.45
C ASN A 150 -26.64 16.14 -9.96
N LYS A 151 -26.57 15.30 -11.01
CA LYS A 151 -25.29 14.76 -11.53
C LYS A 151 -24.34 15.84 -12.01
N ASP A 152 -24.84 16.87 -12.70
CA ASP A 152 -24.02 17.96 -13.23
C ASP A 152 -23.39 18.80 -12.11
N ALA A 153 -24.14 19.06 -11.04
CA ALA A 153 -23.63 19.79 -9.88
C ALA A 153 -22.58 18.96 -9.14
N ALA A 154 -22.82 17.65 -8.94
CA ALA A 154 -21.85 16.75 -8.34
C ALA A 154 -20.56 16.65 -9.16
N TYR A 155 -20.68 16.57 -10.49
CA TYR A 155 -19.54 16.59 -11.40
C TYR A 155 -18.76 17.89 -11.30
N LYS A 156 -19.43 19.04 -11.37
CA LYS A 156 -18.79 20.36 -11.22
C LYS A 156 -18.05 20.48 -9.89
N PHE A 157 -18.66 20.06 -8.79
CA PHE A 157 -18.02 20.07 -7.48
C PHE A 157 -16.78 19.17 -7.45
N ALA A 158 -16.88 17.92 -7.91
CA ALA A 158 -15.74 17.01 -7.98
C ALA A 158 -14.61 17.56 -8.85
N THR A 159 -14.93 18.17 -10.00
CA THR A 159 -13.92 18.81 -10.86
C THR A 159 -13.28 20.04 -10.21
N TYR A 160 -14.05 20.83 -9.45
CA TYR A 160 -13.54 22.01 -8.76
C TYR A 160 -12.53 21.63 -7.68
N ILE A 161 -12.90 20.73 -6.76
CA ILE A 161 -12.02 20.34 -5.64
C ILE A 161 -10.81 19.53 -6.11
N THR A 162 -10.92 18.80 -7.23
CA THR A 162 -9.80 18.01 -7.77
C THR A 162 -9.01 18.75 -8.84
N ASN A 163 -9.33 20.00 -9.19
CA ASN A 163 -8.60 20.73 -10.22
C ASN A 163 -7.13 20.95 -9.80
N PRO A 164 -6.20 21.15 -10.74
CA PRO A 164 -4.77 21.25 -10.42
C PRO A 164 -4.40 22.33 -9.39
N GLU A 165 -5.16 23.42 -9.32
CA GLU A 165 -4.90 24.52 -8.38
C GLU A 165 -5.32 24.14 -6.96
N HIS A 166 -6.55 23.64 -6.78
CA HIS A 166 -7.08 23.22 -5.48
C HIS A 166 -6.37 21.99 -4.95
N SER A 167 -6.23 20.95 -5.77
CA SER A 167 -5.62 19.69 -5.32
C SER A 167 -4.14 19.86 -4.96
N LEU A 168 -3.46 20.85 -5.54
CA LEU A 168 -2.08 21.16 -5.15
C LEU A 168 -2.01 21.67 -3.71
N LEU A 169 -2.97 22.48 -3.27
CA LEU A 169 -3.01 23.01 -1.90
C LEU A 169 -3.25 21.89 -0.87
N ASP A 170 -4.05 20.89 -1.23
CA ASP A 170 -4.34 19.73 -0.38
C ASP A 170 -3.11 18.83 -0.20
N VAL A 171 -2.43 18.49 -1.31
CA VAL A 171 -1.28 17.56 -1.26
C VAL A 171 -0.03 18.23 -0.69
N SER A 172 0.14 19.55 -0.88
CA SER A 172 1.32 20.27 -0.40
C SER A 172 1.23 20.68 1.07
N GLY A 173 0.09 20.44 1.72
CA GLY A 173 -0.15 20.83 3.11
C GLY A 173 -0.52 22.31 3.31
N ILE A 174 -0.90 23.05 2.28
CA ILE A 174 -1.34 24.43 2.47
C ILE A 174 -2.72 24.49 3.14
N HIS A 175 -3.58 23.51 2.87
CA HIS A 175 -4.86 23.35 3.56
C HIS A 175 -4.77 22.53 4.86
N GLY A 176 -3.56 22.28 5.38
CA GLY A 176 -3.36 21.36 6.48
C GLY A 176 -3.23 19.90 6.02
N TYR A 177 -3.23 18.98 6.96
CA TYR A 177 -3.19 17.56 6.67
C TYR A 177 -4.56 17.03 6.21
N THR A 178 -4.69 16.72 4.92
CA THR A 178 -5.92 16.24 4.28
C THR A 178 -5.95 14.73 4.03
N GLY A 179 -4.81 14.06 4.22
CA GLY A 179 -4.56 12.69 3.77
C GLY A 179 -4.37 12.54 2.25
N ALA A 180 -4.44 13.64 1.48
CA ALA A 180 -4.19 13.60 0.05
C ALA A 180 -2.68 13.52 -0.23
N ASN A 181 -2.26 12.58 -1.09
CA ASN A 181 -0.87 12.43 -1.52
C ASN A 181 -0.71 12.92 -2.98
N PRO A 182 0.51 13.21 -3.50
CA PRO A 182 0.69 13.63 -4.88
C PRO A 182 0.19 12.60 -5.91
N TRP A 183 -0.81 12.98 -6.73
CA TRP A 183 -1.39 12.08 -7.74
C TRP A 183 -1.49 12.70 -9.15
N ARG A 184 -1.27 14.01 -9.32
CA ARG A 184 -1.20 14.67 -10.64
C ARG A 184 0.24 14.94 -11.04
N LYS A 185 0.55 14.82 -12.34
CA LYS A 185 1.85 15.22 -12.92
C LYS A 185 2.26 16.66 -12.56
N SER A 186 1.31 17.57 -12.40
CA SER A 186 1.57 18.96 -12.00
C SER A 186 2.07 19.09 -10.56
N HIS A 187 1.62 18.21 -9.64
CA HIS A 187 2.02 18.27 -8.24
C HIS A 187 3.52 18.05 -8.06
N PHE A 188 4.10 17.14 -8.85
CA PHE A 188 5.53 16.82 -8.84
C PHE A 188 6.42 17.92 -9.42
N LYS A 189 5.85 18.89 -10.14
CA LYS A 189 6.59 20.01 -10.75
C LYS A 189 6.49 21.31 -9.97
N ALA A 190 5.56 21.40 -9.02
CA ALA A 190 5.19 22.63 -8.34
C ALA A 190 5.96 22.85 -7.03
N LEU A 191 7.28 22.70 -7.04
CA LEU A 191 8.13 22.71 -5.83
C LEU A 191 7.92 23.95 -4.94
N ASP A 192 7.67 25.11 -5.53
CA ASP A 192 7.43 26.35 -4.78
C ASP A 192 6.16 26.30 -3.92
N ALA A 193 5.13 25.56 -4.35
CA ALA A 193 3.92 25.35 -3.54
C ALA A 193 4.20 24.47 -2.32
N TRP A 194 5.07 23.47 -2.46
CA TRP A 194 5.52 22.63 -1.34
C TRP A 194 6.30 23.44 -0.32
N VAL A 195 7.23 24.30 -0.77
CA VAL A 195 7.95 25.22 0.12
C VAL A 195 6.98 26.17 0.82
N ARG A 196 5.99 26.70 0.10
CA ARG A 196 4.92 27.53 0.70
C ARG A 196 4.09 26.76 1.73
N GLY A 197 3.91 25.46 1.55
CA GLY A 197 3.29 24.55 2.53
C GLY A 197 4.16 24.22 3.74
N GLY A 198 5.34 24.84 3.88
CA GLY A 198 6.19 24.72 5.06
C GLY A 198 7.26 23.64 4.97
N TRP A 199 7.46 23.06 3.79
CA TRP A 199 8.53 22.10 3.52
C TRP A 199 9.88 22.79 3.32
N ASP A 200 10.95 22.12 3.74
CA ASP A 200 12.27 22.41 3.19
C ASP A 200 12.33 22.04 1.70
N ARG A 201 13.01 22.85 0.88
CA ARG A 201 13.01 22.68 -0.58
C ARG A 201 13.67 21.38 -1.01
N GLU A 202 14.80 21.01 -0.41
CA GLU A 202 15.51 19.80 -0.79
C GLU A 202 14.76 18.56 -0.29
N SER A 203 14.22 18.62 0.93
CA SER A 203 13.35 17.55 1.45
C SER A 203 12.10 17.33 0.58
N ALA A 204 11.44 18.41 0.13
CA ALA A 204 10.30 18.32 -0.77
C ALA A 204 10.68 17.70 -2.13
N LYS A 205 11.84 18.06 -2.68
CA LYS A 205 12.35 17.47 -3.92
C LYS A 205 12.58 15.96 -3.76
N GLN A 206 13.28 15.54 -2.71
CA GLN A 206 13.56 14.12 -2.45
C GLN A 206 12.28 13.32 -2.22
N PHE A 207 11.32 13.89 -1.47
CA PHE A 207 10.00 13.29 -1.26
C PHE A 207 9.26 13.08 -2.59
N LEU A 208 9.16 14.13 -3.42
CA LEU A 208 8.45 14.07 -4.69
C LEU A 208 9.12 13.12 -5.68
N GLU A 209 10.45 13.09 -5.73
CA GLU A 209 11.21 12.14 -6.55
C GLU A 209 10.97 10.70 -6.08
N GLY A 210 11.00 10.44 -4.77
CA GLY A 210 10.71 9.12 -4.21
C GLY A 210 9.31 8.62 -4.57
N VAL A 211 8.28 9.45 -4.35
CA VAL A 211 6.89 9.12 -4.69
C VAL A 211 6.72 8.95 -6.20
N ALA A 212 7.29 9.85 -7.02
CA ALA A 212 7.21 9.75 -8.48
C ALA A 212 7.87 8.49 -9.01
N ASN A 213 9.02 8.08 -8.48
CA ASN A 213 9.71 6.86 -8.91
C ASN A 213 8.87 5.61 -8.64
N ILE A 214 8.18 5.55 -7.49
CA ILE A 214 7.29 4.43 -7.16
C ILE A 214 6.06 4.44 -8.06
N LEU A 215 5.37 5.59 -8.20
CA LEU A 215 4.13 5.67 -9.00
C LEU A 215 4.34 5.46 -10.51
N ASN A 216 5.54 5.74 -11.03
CA ASN A 216 5.86 5.54 -12.44
C ASN A 216 6.56 4.20 -12.72
N ASP A 217 6.73 3.33 -11.72
CA ASP A 217 7.32 2.01 -11.93
C ASP A 217 6.34 1.11 -12.73
N PRO A 218 6.66 0.76 -13.99
CA PRO A 218 5.79 -0.08 -14.81
C PRO A 218 5.72 -1.53 -14.32
N TYR A 219 6.57 -1.90 -13.37
CA TYR A 219 6.70 -3.23 -12.81
C TYR A 219 6.27 -3.28 -11.34
N ALA A 220 5.67 -2.23 -10.80
CA ALA A 220 5.10 -2.29 -9.47
C ALA A 220 3.94 -3.31 -9.42
N VAL A 221 3.82 -4.00 -8.29
CA VAL A 221 2.62 -4.77 -7.96
C VAL A 221 1.46 -3.78 -7.81
N THR A 222 0.29 -4.11 -8.35
CA THR A 222 -0.93 -3.33 -8.17
C THR A 222 -1.83 -3.97 -7.13
N ASP A 223 -2.67 -3.16 -6.50
CA ASP A 223 -3.59 -3.62 -5.46
C ASP A 223 -4.66 -4.61 -5.98
N LEU A 224 -5.31 -5.35 -5.08
CA LEU A 224 -6.37 -6.30 -5.45
C LEU A 224 -7.65 -5.57 -5.89
N MET A 225 -7.75 -5.28 -7.19
CA MET A 225 -8.85 -4.51 -7.78
C MET A 225 -9.95 -5.40 -8.39
N ILE A 226 -10.55 -6.27 -7.57
CA ILE A 226 -11.67 -7.15 -7.98
C ILE A 226 -12.93 -6.88 -7.13
N PRO A 227 -14.14 -7.13 -7.68
CA PRO A 227 -15.38 -7.04 -6.90
C PRO A 227 -15.32 -7.90 -5.63
N GLY A 228 -15.70 -7.32 -4.49
CA GLY A 228 -15.59 -8.01 -3.20
C GLY A 228 -14.21 -7.98 -2.56
N GLY A 229 -13.23 -7.25 -3.12
CA GLY A 229 -11.86 -7.12 -2.57
C GLY A 229 -11.79 -6.84 -1.06
N SER A 230 -12.74 -6.10 -0.50
CA SER A 230 -12.83 -5.85 0.94
C SER A 230 -13.03 -7.11 1.78
N GLU A 231 -13.72 -8.13 1.28
CA GLU A 231 -13.89 -9.41 1.98
C GLU A 231 -12.58 -10.18 2.09
N TYR A 232 -11.81 -10.22 0.99
CA TYR A 232 -10.46 -10.79 0.97
C TYR A 232 -9.54 -10.09 1.96
N TYR A 233 -9.60 -8.75 2.03
CA TYR A 233 -8.80 -7.97 2.98
C TYR A 233 -9.23 -8.12 4.43
N ASN A 234 -10.53 -8.22 4.71
CA ASN A 234 -11.02 -8.45 6.07
C ASN A 234 -10.54 -9.80 6.62
N ILE A 235 -10.55 -10.85 5.78
CA ILE A 235 -10.00 -12.16 6.13
C ILE A 235 -8.49 -12.07 6.38
N LEU A 236 -7.76 -11.39 5.49
CA LEU A 236 -6.31 -11.21 5.64
C LEU A 236 -5.98 -10.48 6.95
N ASP A 237 -6.61 -9.34 7.25
CA ASP A 237 -6.37 -8.58 8.49
C ASP A 237 -6.71 -9.41 9.73
N THR A 238 -7.80 -10.19 9.69
CA THR A 238 -8.26 -11.03 10.81
C THR A 238 -7.24 -12.12 11.15
N HIS A 239 -6.75 -12.86 10.15
CA HIS A 239 -5.78 -13.94 10.40
C HIS A 239 -4.38 -13.40 10.65
N LEU A 240 -4.00 -12.30 9.99
CA LEU A 240 -2.76 -11.57 10.27
C LEU A 240 -2.69 -11.16 11.74
N ALA A 241 -3.75 -10.57 12.30
CA ALA A 241 -3.78 -10.17 13.71
C ALA A 241 -3.53 -11.34 14.68
N LYS A 242 -4.05 -12.54 14.37
CA LYS A 242 -3.79 -13.77 15.15
C LYS A 242 -2.35 -14.24 15.03
N VAL A 243 -1.74 -14.09 13.85
CA VAL A 243 -0.32 -14.40 13.67
C VAL A 243 0.55 -13.40 14.43
N LEU A 244 0.29 -12.10 14.29
CA LEU A 244 1.10 -11.06 14.94
C LEU A 244 1.03 -11.13 16.47
N SER A 245 -0.09 -11.59 17.04
CA SER A 245 -0.22 -11.85 18.49
C SER A 245 0.39 -13.17 18.95
N GLY A 246 0.81 -14.03 18.02
CA GLY A 246 1.34 -15.36 18.31
C GLY A 246 0.27 -16.42 18.62
N ALA A 247 -1.02 -16.09 18.46
CA ALA A 247 -2.11 -17.04 18.71
C ALA A 247 -2.11 -18.22 17.72
N ILE A 248 -1.60 -18.00 16.50
CA ILE A 248 -1.37 -19.05 15.48
C ILE A 248 -0.03 -18.85 14.79
N SER A 249 0.52 -19.91 14.19
CA SER A 249 1.75 -19.81 13.40
C SER A 249 1.54 -19.10 12.06
N PRO A 250 2.59 -18.50 11.46
CA PRO A 250 2.55 -17.97 10.11
C PRO A 250 2.02 -18.96 9.06
N GLU A 251 2.44 -20.22 9.14
CA GLU A 251 1.96 -21.31 8.27
C GLU A 251 0.45 -21.52 8.43
N LYS A 252 -0.05 -21.54 9.67
CA LYS A 252 -1.49 -21.73 9.90
C LYS A 252 -2.29 -20.52 9.46
N GLY A 253 -1.79 -19.30 9.68
CA GLY A 253 -2.45 -18.07 9.24
C GLY A 253 -2.59 -18.01 7.73
N THR A 254 -1.52 -18.30 7.00
CA THR A 254 -1.51 -18.32 5.52
C THR A 254 -2.40 -19.43 4.93
N GLU A 255 -2.44 -20.61 5.55
CA GLU A 255 -3.38 -21.69 5.20
C GLU A 255 -4.84 -21.23 5.35
N LEU A 256 -5.20 -20.62 6.49
CA LEU A 256 -6.57 -20.13 6.72
C LEU A 256 -6.96 -19.02 5.74
N ILE A 257 -6.05 -18.10 5.43
CA ILE A 257 -6.27 -17.06 4.41
C ILE A 257 -6.53 -17.70 3.05
N TYR A 258 -5.73 -18.70 2.67
CA TYR A 258 -5.92 -19.45 1.43
C TYR A 258 -7.32 -20.09 1.37
N ASP A 259 -7.73 -20.84 2.39
CA ASP A 259 -9.01 -21.55 2.41
C ASP A 259 -10.20 -20.57 2.32
N ASP A 260 -10.14 -19.47 3.06
CA ASP A 260 -11.16 -18.43 3.00
C ASP A 260 -11.20 -17.73 1.63
N TRP A 261 -10.05 -17.45 1.02
CA TRP A 261 -10.01 -16.83 -0.31
C TRP A 261 -10.53 -17.77 -1.41
N VAL A 262 -10.27 -19.09 -1.31
CA VAL A 262 -10.90 -20.08 -2.20
C VAL A 262 -12.42 -20.02 -2.06
N ARG A 263 -12.93 -20.00 -0.84
CA ARG A 263 -14.38 -19.92 -0.56
C ARG A 263 -15.00 -18.63 -1.11
N ILE A 264 -14.42 -17.46 -0.82
CA ILE A 264 -14.92 -16.17 -1.31
C ILE A 264 -14.94 -16.14 -2.84
N THR A 265 -13.88 -16.63 -3.49
CA THR A 265 -13.82 -16.71 -4.96
C THR A 265 -14.91 -17.61 -5.53
N ALA A 266 -15.20 -18.74 -4.89
CA ALA A 266 -16.28 -19.63 -5.31
C ALA A 266 -17.67 -18.95 -5.15
N GLU A 267 -17.92 -18.30 -4.02
CA GLU A 267 -19.17 -17.57 -3.74
C GLU A 267 -19.41 -16.39 -4.70
N ARG A 268 -18.33 -15.72 -5.12
CA ARG A 268 -18.36 -14.59 -6.04
C ARG A 268 -18.42 -14.99 -7.53
N GLY A 269 -18.15 -16.25 -7.84
CA GLY A 269 -18.06 -16.77 -9.21
C GLY A 269 -16.62 -16.73 -9.75
N LEU A 270 -16.06 -17.93 -9.95
CA LEU A 270 -14.67 -18.13 -10.37
C LEU A 270 -14.32 -17.41 -11.68
N GLU A 271 -15.12 -17.61 -12.73
CA GLU A 271 -14.85 -17.06 -14.06
C GLU A 271 -14.93 -15.53 -14.10
N ASP A 272 -15.87 -14.96 -13.34
CA ASP A 272 -15.99 -13.52 -13.21
C ASP A 272 -14.79 -12.94 -12.47
N GLN A 273 -14.39 -13.55 -11.35
CA GLN A 273 -13.21 -13.11 -10.61
C GLN A 273 -11.93 -13.24 -11.43
N LYS A 274 -11.75 -14.34 -12.17
CA LYS A 274 -10.62 -14.53 -13.10
C LYS A 274 -10.57 -13.40 -14.13
N ARG A 275 -11.71 -13.08 -14.75
CA ARG A 275 -11.79 -11.99 -15.74
C ARG A 275 -11.42 -10.64 -15.12
N TYR A 276 -11.98 -10.29 -13.96
CA TYR A 276 -11.67 -9.02 -13.30
C TYR A 276 -10.22 -8.93 -12.85
N TYR A 277 -9.68 -10.01 -12.30
CA TYR A 277 -8.31 -10.06 -11.82
C TYR A 277 -7.29 -9.89 -12.94
N ARG A 278 -7.43 -10.67 -14.04
CA ARG A 278 -6.63 -10.51 -15.24
C ARG A 278 -6.75 -9.09 -15.81
N GLY A 279 -7.98 -8.57 -15.90
CA GLY A 279 -8.26 -7.22 -16.35
C GLY A 279 -7.56 -6.14 -15.51
N SER A 280 -7.54 -6.27 -14.19
CA SER A 280 -6.84 -5.34 -13.29
C SER A 280 -5.33 -5.33 -13.49
N MET A 281 -4.77 -6.44 -13.97
CA MET A 281 -3.34 -6.58 -14.27
C MET A 281 -2.99 -6.23 -15.72
N GLY A 282 -3.97 -5.86 -16.55
CA GLY A 282 -3.76 -5.63 -17.98
C GLY A 282 -3.51 -6.91 -18.80
N LEU A 283 -3.86 -8.08 -18.26
CA LEU A 283 -3.77 -9.37 -18.93
C LEU A 283 -5.08 -9.61 -19.69
N GLN A 284 -5.01 -9.68 -21.02
CA GLN A 284 -6.13 -10.09 -21.87
C GLN A 284 -5.97 -11.57 -22.19
#